data_AF-A0AAP8TQN2-F1
#
_entry.id   AF-A0AAP8TQN2-F1
#
_cell.length_a   1.000
_cell.length_b   1.000
_cell.length_c   1.000
_cell.angle_alpha   90.00
_cell.angle_beta   90.00
_cell.angle_gamma   90.00
#
_symmetry.space_group_name_H-M   'P 1'
#
loop_
_entity.id
_entity.type
_entity.pdbx_description
1 polymer ?
#
loop_
_entity_poly.entity_id
_entity_poly.type
_entity_poly.pdbx_seq_one_letter_code
_entity_poly.pdbx_strand_id
1 'polypeptide(L)'
;MTTRLLRCLSPLAGCLFSVCSWAAETTPNQPAVRVFTSPWARLFSGSESSFSTALTYNSDLARHPVYVPTGSDSSEIRDKYNQRLLLSMQYSPMSYFFANMTVRMPLQDTNKYSTDFVYSFGYDDWHPGTFSLVYGNYNDNNHFYPASGDRHTYFEQGAWTFAYKFSLPDSVEKHLLINKEDALICQVGYSYVPRYYSLADSGIKRNKSSLLASCGYTLLQHYFLRVSSFYYPDSQQQQPWDYDYTYSIGYVSSYLPGAVSVHYDNYTGTRYPWRSDANANFRRGTINLSWTLPF
;
A
#
# COMPACT_ATOMS: atom_id res chain seq x y z
N MET A 1 -7.99 31.48 -76.08
CA MET A 1 -6.64 31.90 -76.52
C MET A 1 -5.70 31.72 -75.34
N THR A 2 -4.67 30.86 -75.49
CA THR A 2 -3.32 30.87 -74.82
C THR A 2 -3.25 30.90 -73.27
N THR A 3 -2.49 30.09 -72.52
CA THR A 3 -1.58 28.95 -72.74
C THR A 3 -1.34 28.31 -71.36
N ARG A 4 -1.03 27.01 -71.32
CA ARG A 4 -0.48 26.31 -70.14
C ARG A 4 0.88 26.89 -69.72
N LEU A 5 1.19 26.82 -68.43
CA LEU A 5 2.53 26.44 -67.95
C LEU A 5 2.44 25.78 -66.56
N LEU A 6 2.61 24.45 -66.55
CA LEU A 6 3.04 23.68 -65.39
C LEU A 6 4.52 23.98 -65.12
N ARG A 7 4.90 24.12 -63.85
CA ARG A 7 6.17 23.60 -63.33
C ARG A 7 5.96 23.01 -61.95
N CYS A 8 6.17 21.69 -61.87
CA CYS A 8 6.42 20.95 -60.64
C CYS A 8 7.67 21.46 -59.93
N LEU A 9 7.65 21.46 -58.60
CA LEU A 9 8.75 21.02 -57.71
C LEU A 9 8.16 20.88 -56.30
N SER A 10 7.92 19.65 -55.88
CA SER A 10 7.75 19.23 -54.48
C SER A 10 9.14 18.93 -53.87
N PRO A 11 9.25 18.53 -52.59
CA PRO A 11 8.64 19.04 -51.35
C PRO A 11 9.73 19.41 -50.32
N LEU A 12 9.42 20.13 -49.23
CA LEU A 12 10.18 19.98 -47.97
C LEU A 12 9.43 20.64 -46.80
N ALA A 13 9.08 19.78 -45.85
CA ALA A 13 8.99 20.00 -44.40
C ALA A 13 8.16 21.17 -43.85
N GLY A 14 7.12 20.82 -43.09
CA GLY A 14 6.44 21.76 -42.19
C GLY A 14 5.15 21.23 -41.59
N CYS A 15 5.19 20.04 -40.97
CA CYS A 15 4.08 19.57 -40.14
C CYS A 15 3.96 20.45 -38.89
N LEU A 16 3.03 21.39 -38.88
CA LEU A 16 2.52 21.99 -37.65
C LEU A 16 1.31 21.16 -37.21
N PHE A 17 1.59 20.11 -36.42
CA PHE A 17 0.58 19.45 -35.61
C PHE A 17 0.03 20.46 -34.60
N SER A 18 -1.19 20.95 -34.83
CA SER A 18 -1.99 21.57 -33.78
C SER A 18 -2.31 20.50 -32.74
N VAL A 19 -1.58 20.52 -31.64
CA VAL A 19 -1.93 19.77 -30.44
C VAL A 19 -3.21 20.40 -29.89
N CYS A 20 -4.34 19.71 -30.06
CA CYS A 20 -5.54 19.98 -29.28
C CYS A 20 -5.19 19.85 -27.80
N SER A 21 -4.98 20.97 -27.12
CA SER A 21 -4.93 21.05 -25.67
C SER A 21 -6.35 20.79 -25.16
N TRP A 22 -6.64 19.55 -24.78
CA TRP A 22 -7.77 19.26 -23.92
C TRP A 22 -7.40 19.77 -22.53
N ALA A 23 -7.75 21.03 -22.26
CA ALA A 23 -7.89 21.49 -20.89
C ALA A 23 -9.05 20.69 -20.31
N ALA A 24 -8.75 19.69 -19.48
CA ALA A 24 -9.76 19.06 -18.66
C ALA A 24 -10.30 20.16 -17.73
N GLU A 25 -11.56 20.56 -17.93
CA GLU A 25 -12.30 21.30 -16.93
C GLU A 25 -12.26 20.48 -15.64
N THR A 26 -11.54 20.99 -14.64
CA THR A 26 -11.55 20.45 -13.29
C THR A 26 -12.98 20.58 -12.77
N THR A 27 -13.70 19.46 -12.77
CA THR A 27 -15.07 19.40 -12.27
C THR A 27 -15.02 19.74 -10.77
N PRO A 28 -15.72 20.78 -10.27
CA PRO A 28 -15.51 21.29 -8.91
C PRO A 28 -15.95 20.39 -7.74
N ASN A 29 -16.28 19.11 -8.00
CA ASN A 29 -16.96 18.22 -7.05
C ASN A 29 -16.35 16.82 -6.93
N GLN A 30 -15.11 16.58 -7.39
CA GLN A 30 -14.42 15.34 -7.05
C GLN A 30 -14.03 15.40 -5.56
N PRO A 31 -14.48 14.46 -4.71
CA PRO A 31 -14.09 14.46 -3.31
C PRO A 31 -12.58 14.18 -3.22
N ALA A 32 -11.86 15.05 -2.50
CA ALA A 32 -10.42 14.90 -2.31
C ALA A 32 -10.07 13.49 -1.83
N VAL A 33 -9.07 12.84 -2.45
CA VAL A 33 -8.58 11.54 -1.97
C VAL A 33 -7.86 11.75 -0.66
N ARG A 34 -8.53 11.37 0.41
CA ARG A 34 -8.03 11.42 1.79
C ARG A 34 -7.05 10.26 1.99
N VAL A 35 -5.76 10.50 1.78
CA VAL A 35 -4.72 9.48 1.94
C VAL A 35 -4.17 9.50 3.37
N PHE A 36 -4.12 8.33 3.99
CA PHE A 36 -3.64 8.18 5.36
C PHE A 36 -2.11 8.17 5.41
N THR A 37 -1.58 8.39 6.61
CA THR A 37 -0.16 8.27 6.93
C THR A 37 0.19 6.86 7.40
N SER A 38 -0.77 6.10 7.94
CA SER A 38 -0.52 4.75 8.46
C SER A 38 -0.20 3.74 7.35
N PRO A 39 0.85 2.89 7.50
CA PRO A 39 1.08 1.77 6.60
C PRO A 39 -0.01 0.69 6.71
N TRP A 40 -0.79 0.69 7.78
CA TRP A 40 -1.77 -0.34 8.14
C TRP A 40 -3.17 0.26 8.31
N ALA A 41 -3.52 1.17 7.41
CA ALA A 41 -4.74 1.98 7.49
C ALA A 41 -6.00 1.20 7.07
N ARG A 42 -7.15 1.81 7.37
CA ARG A 42 -8.43 1.52 6.70
C ARG A 42 -8.22 1.59 5.16
N LEU A 43 -8.59 0.52 4.43
CA LEU A 43 -8.35 0.35 2.98
C LEU A 43 -9.12 1.36 2.11
N PHE A 44 -10.36 1.67 2.49
CA PHE A 44 -11.28 2.56 1.76
C PHE A 44 -11.67 3.76 2.60
N SER A 45 -10.68 4.48 3.06
CA SER A 45 -10.86 5.39 4.18
C SER A 45 -11.43 6.75 3.80
N GLY A 46 -11.34 7.14 2.52
CA GLY A 46 -12.12 8.23 1.94
C GLY A 46 -13.53 7.82 1.49
N SER A 47 -13.93 6.56 1.69
CA SER A 47 -15.31 6.11 1.44
C SER A 47 -16.14 6.29 2.71
N GLU A 48 -17.29 6.96 2.57
CA GLU A 48 -18.33 7.05 3.61
C GLU A 48 -19.28 5.83 3.57
N SER A 49 -19.07 4.89 2.64
CA SER A 49 -19.89 3.69 2.54
C SER A 49 -19.65 2.73 3.70
N SER A 50 -20.72 2.11 4.18
CA SER A 50 -20.64 1.07 5.21
C SER A 50 -19.95 -0.19 4.73
N PHE A 51 -19.94 -0.42 3.41
CA PHE A 51 -19.23 -1.54 2.80
C PHE A 51 -18.49 -1.05 1.55
N SER A 52 -17.28 -1.55 1.33
CA SER A 52 -16.47 -1.21 0.15
C SER A 52 -15.59 -2.39 -0.23
N THR A 53 -15.40 -2.55 -1.53
CA THR A 53 -14.68 -3.69 -2.11
C THR A 53 -13.75 -3.22 -3.23
N ALA A 54 -12.64 -3.93 -3.39
CA ALA A 54 -11.72 -3.70 -4.51
C ALA A 54 -11.06 -4.99 -4.96
N LEU A 55 -10.76 -5.00 -6.24
CA LEU A 55 -9.91 -5.99 -6.88
C LEU A 55 -8.57 -5.34 -7.20
N THR A 56 -7.47 -5.90 -6.69
CA THR A 56 -6.13 -5.38 -6.92
C THR A 56 -5.26 -6.43 -7.60
N TYR A 57 -4.66 -6.08 -8.72
CA TYR A 57 -3.52 -6.80 -9.27
C TYR A 57 -2.25 -6.29 -8.59
N ASN A 58 -1.44 -7.20 -8.08
CA ASN A 58 -0.21 -6.91 -7.35
C ASN A 58 0.94 -7.72 -7.98
N SER A 59 2.09 -7.08 -8.23
CA SER A 59 3.27 -7.73 -8.78
C SER A 59 4.56 -7.13 -8.22
N ASP A 60 5.42 -7.99 -7.69
CA ASP A 60 6.77 -7.58 -7.28
C ASP A 60 7.65 -7.27 -8.51
N LEU A 61 8.56 -6.32 -8.34
CA LEU A 61 9.49 -5.90 -9.40
C LEU A 61 10.68 -6.84 -9.59
N ALA A 62 10.94 -7.73 -8.63
CA ALA A 62 12.00 -8.71 -8.69
C ALA A 62 11.48 -10.13 -8.46
N ARG A 63 12.11 -11.08 -9.15
CA ARG A 63 11.93 -12.49 -8.84
C ARG A 63 12.58 -12.82 -7.51
N HIS A 64 11.96 -13.73 -6.79
CA HIS A 64 12.51 -14.29 -5.58
C HIS A 64 11.99 -15.72 -5.41
N PRO A 65 12.65 -16.54 -4.57
CA PRO A 65 12.17 -17.87 -4.22
C PRO A 65 10.82 -17.75 -3.51
N VAL A 66 9.77 -18.28 -4.13
CA VAL A 66 8.42 -18.37 -3.56
C VAL A 66 8.12 -19.83 -3.24
N TYR A 67 7.65 -20.10 -2.02
CA TYR A 67 7.12 -21.40 -1.64
C TYR A 67 5.73 -21.59 -2.25
N VAL A 68 5.59 -22.61 -3.09
CA VAL A 68 4.35 -22.95 -3.78
C VAL A 68 3.80 -24.24 -3.18
N PRO A 69 2.69 -24.18 -2.42
CA PRO A 69 2.02 -25.38 -1.90
C PRO A 69 1.52 -26.29 -3.03
N THR A 70 2.00 -27.54 -3.05
CA THR A 70 1.56 -28.59 -3.98
C THR A 70 0.51 -29.52 -3.37
N GLY A 71 0.33 -29.47 -2.05
CA GLY A 71 -0.62 -30.26 -1.27
C GLY A 71 -0.84 -29.65 0.12
N SER A 72 -1.52 -30.39 1.01
CA SER A 72 -1.68 -29.96 2.42
C SER A 72 -0.35 -29.92 3.17
N ASP A 73 0.55 -30.86 2.85
CA ASP A 73 1.80 -31.08 3.60
C ASP A 73 3.03 -31.06 2.68
N SER A 74 2.91 -30.48 1.47
CA SER A 74 3.98 -30.44 0.48
C SER A 74 4.06 -29.09 -0.23
N SER A 75 5.29 -28.64 -0.51
CA SER A 75 5.58 -27.40 -1.24
C SER A 75 6.81 -27.52 -2.12
N GLU A 76 6.87 -26.74 -3.19
CA GLU A 76 8.03 -26.57 -4.06
C GLU A 76 8.50 -25.12 -4.03
N ILE A 77 9.82 -24.88 -4.10
CA ILE A 77 10.37 -23.53 -4.22
C ILE A 77 10.53 -23.18 -5.69
N ARG A 78 9.98 -22.04 -6.12
CA ARG A 78 10.13 -21.53 -7.50
C ARG A 78 10.62 -20.10 -7.50
N ASP A 79 11.61 -19.80 -8.34
CA ASP A 79 12.07 -18.42 -8.56
C ASP A 79 11.19 -17.73 -9.60
N LYS A 80 10.29 -16.85 -9.14
CA LYS A 80 9.31 -16.19 -10.00
C LYS A 80 8.95 -14.81 -9.48
N TYR A 81 8.27 -14.04 -10.33
CA TYR A 81 7.58 -12.84 -9.87
C TYR A 81 6.39 -13.27 -9.02
N ASN A 82 6.30 -12.74 -7.81
CA ASN A 82 5.15 -12.96 -6.95
C ASN A 82 4.01 -12.06 -7.45
N GLN A 83 3.09 -12.65 -8.20
CA GLN A 83 1.95 -11.99 -8.80
C GLN A 83 0.67 -12.50 -8.15
N ARG A 84 -0.15 -11.59 -7.65
CA ARG A 84 -1.36 -11.90 -6.88
C ARG A 84 -2.54 -11.05 -7.35
N LEU A 85 -3.72 -11.66 -7.29
CA LEU A 85 -4.99 -10.97 -7.28
C LEU A 85 -5.43 -10.82 -5.83
N LEU A 86 -5.76 -9.61 -5.41
CA LEU A 86 -6.20 -9.29 -4.06
C LEU A 86 -7.67 -8.88 -4.11
N LEU A 87 -8.53 -9.60 -3.39
CA LEU A 87 -9.91 -9.17 -3.16
C LEU A 87 -10.00 -8.56 -1.77
N SER A 88 -10.08 -7.24 -1.72
CA SER A 88 -10.18 -6.45 -0.50
C SER A 88 -11.62 -6.11 -0.20
N MET A 89 -12.04 -6.33 1.03
CA MET A 89 -13.37 -6.01 1.54
C MET A 89 -13.23 -5.24 2.83
N GLN A 90 -14.01 -4.18 3.01
CA GLN A 90 -14.05 -3.39 4.22
C GLN A 90 -15.49 -3.13 4.63
N TYR A 91 -15.78 -3.42 5.89
CA TYR A 91 -16.99 -3.05 6.57
C TYR A 91 -16.70 -1.90 7.54
N SER A 92 -17.48 -0.83 7.49
CA SER A 92 -17.37 0.36 8.34
C SER A 92 -18.72 0.61 9.02
N PRO A 93 -18.99 -0.03 10.17
CA PRO A 93 -20.32 0.03 10.80
C PRO A 93 -20.68 1.42 11.32
N MET A 94 -19.67 2.21 11.70
CA MET A 94 -19.88 3.52 12.31
C MET A 94 -18.63 4.37 12.14
N SER A 95 -18.78 5.53 11.49
CA SER A 95 -17.72 6.56 11.40
C SER A 95 -16.38 5.94 10.99
N TYR A 96 -15.36 6.03 11.85
CA TYR A 96 -14.01 5.52 11.58
C TYR A 96 -13.72 4.13 12.14
N PHE A 97 -14.72 3.44 12.70
CA PHE A 97 -14.60 2.02 12.99
C PHE A 97 -14.65 1.22 11.71
N PHE A 98 -13.75 0.24 11.60
CA PHE A 98 -13.71 -0.64 10.45
C PHE A 98 -13.29 -2.06 10.83
N ALA A 99 -13.67 -2.99 9.96
CA ALA A 99 -13.08 -4.31 9.83
C ALA A 99 -12.81 -4.54 8.35
N ASN A 100 -11.63 -5.04 8.01
CA ASN A 100 -11.27 -5.38 6.65
C ASN A 100 -10.66 -6.78 6.56
N MET A 101 -10.76 -7.31 5.36
CA MET A 101 -10.17 -8.58 4.97
C MET A 101 -9.73 -8.48 3.52
N THR A 102 -8.51 -8.94 3.24
CA THR A 102 -8.01 -9.06 1.88
C THR A 102 -7.64 -10.52 1.63
N VAL A 103 -8.32 -11.15 0.69
CA VAL A 103 -7.98 -12.47 0.17
C VAL A 103 -6.86 -12.30 -0.85
N ARG A 104 -5.78 -13.07 -0.73
CA ARG A 104 -4.63 -13.00 -1.65
C ARG A 104 -4.55 -14.29 -2.44
N MET A 105 -4.78 -14.19 -3.74
CA MET A 105 -4.81 -15.31 -4.67
C MET A 105 -3.61 -15.24 -5.62
N PRO A 106 -2.66 -16.18 -5.58
CA PRO A 106 -1.59 -16.24 -6.56
C PRO A 106 -2.14 -16.41 -7.97
N LEU A 107 -1.62 -15.65 -8.93
CA LEU A 107 -1.99 -15.76 -10.34
C LEU A 107 -1.32 -16.92 -11.07
N GLN A 108 -0.22 -17.42 -10.49
CA GLN A 108 0.56 -18.53 -11.00
C GLN A 108 0.64 -19.61 -9.93
N ASP A 109 0.54 -20.87 -10.35
CA ASP A 109 0.49 -22.03 -9.45
C ASP A 109 -0.66 -21.90 -8.41
N THR A 110 -1.82 -21.44 -8.90
CA THR A 110 -3.02 -21.27 -8.10
C THR A 110 -3.50 -22.63 -7.59
N ASN A 111 -3.56 -22.77 -6.27
CA ASN A 111 -4.05 -23.93 -5.57
C ASN A 111 -4.87 -23.43 -4.38
N LYS A 112 -5.82 -24.22 -3.89
CA LYS A 112 -6.60 -23.86 -2.69
C LYS A 112 -5.68 -23.58 -1.49
N TYR A 113 -4.60 -24.34 -1.32
CA TYR A 113 -3.64 -24.16 -0.23
C TYR A 113 -2.74 -22.92 -0.38
N SER A 114 -2.65 -22.34 -1.58
CA SER A 114 -1.87 -21.11 -1.82
C SER A 114 -2.71 -19.84 -1.71
N THR A 115 -4.03 -19.97 -1.50
CA THR A 115 -4.91 -18.83 -1.22
C THR A 115 -4.92 -18.55 0.28
N ASP A 116 -4.52 -17.35 0.63
CA ASP A 116 -4.38 -16.90 2.01
C ASP A 116 -5.18 -15.60 2.23
N PHE A 117 -5.18 -15.09 3.45
CA PHE A 117 -5.84 -13.82 3.74
C PHE A 117 -5.07 -12.96 4.74
N VAL A 118 -5.36 -11.67 4.74
CA VAL A 118 -4.97 -10.75 5.82
C VAL A 118 -6.21 -10.04 6.30
N TYR A 119 -6.18 -9.57 7.54
CA TYR A 119 -7.30 -8.87 8.13
C TYR A 119 -6.84 -7.84 9.14
N SER A 120 -7.62 -6.79 9.29
CA SER A 120 -7.40 -5.77 10.32
C SER A 120 -8.73 -5.15 10.73
N PHE A 121 -8.78 -4.60 11.92
CA PHE A 121 -9.95 -3.90 12.44
C PHE A 121 -9.52 -2.89 13.49
N GLY A 122 -10.41 -1.93 13.77
CA GLY A 122 -10.17 -0.95 14.81
C GLY A 122 -10.83 0.37 14.50
N TYR A 123 -10.26 1.43 15.04
CA TYR A 123 -10.67 2.81 14.83
C TYR A 123 -9.53 3.58 14.19
N ASP A 124 -9.79 4.20 13.03
CA ASP A 124 -8.77 4.94 12.27
C ASP A 124 -9.36 6.20 11.61
N ASP A 125 -9.36 7.30 12.36
CA ASP A 125 -9.69 8.62 11.86
C ASP A 125 -8.45 9.26 11.22
N TRP A 126 -8.53 9.78 9.99
CA TRP A 126 -7.40 10.41 9.31
C TRP A 126 -7.15 11.85 9.72
N HIS A 127 -8.14 12.52 10.31
CA HIS A 127 -8.03 13.95 10.55
C HIS A 127 -6.87 14.26 11.50
N PRO A 128 -6.14 15.37 11.30
CA PRO A 128 -5.20 15.87 12.29
C PRO A 128 -5.89 16.08 13.65
N GLY A 129 -5.16 15.82 14.74
CA GLY A 129 -5.68 15.94 16.11
C GLY A 129 -6.43 14.71 16.61
N THR A 130 -6.39 13.59 15.88
CA THR A 130 -7.12 12.37 16.21
C THR A 130 -6.19 11.20 16.53
N PHE A 131 -6.74 10.19 17.19
CA PHE A 131 -6.04 8.95 17.50
C PHE A 131 -6.55 7.80 16.64
N SER A 132 -5.70 6.79 16.44
CA SER A 132 -6.12 5.49 15.92
C SER A 132 -5.65 4.37 16.84
N LEU A 133 -6.47 3.32 16.89
CA LEU A 133 -6.15 2.05 17.52
C LEU A 133 -6.56 0.94 16.54
N VAL A 134 -5.57 0.32 15.93
CA VAL A 134 -5.78 -0.67 14.87
C VAL A 134 -5.09 -1.97 15.25
N TYR A 135 -5.83 -3.07 15.19
CA TYR A 135 -5.25 -4.40 15.13
C TYR A 135 -5.10 -4.82 13.68
N GLY A 136 -3.91 -5.27 13.28
CA GLY A 136 -3.66 -5.80 11.95
C GLY A 136 -2.89 -7.12 12.01
N ASN A 137 -3.38 -8.13 11.28
CA ASN A 137 -2.69 -9.38 11.06
C ASN A 137 -2.43 -9.55 9.56
N TYR A 138 -1.26 -9.08 9.16
CA TYR A 138 -0.77 -9.14 7.78
C TYR A 138 0.25 -10.27 7.56
N ASN A 139 0.28 -11.26 8.46
CA ASN A 139 1.19 -12.39 8.36
C ASN A 139 0.78 -13.31 7.19
N ASP A 140 1.75 -13.93 6.55
CA ASP A 140 1.55 -14.90 5.48
C ASP A 140 1.07 -16.27 5.99
N ASN A 141 1.03 -16.49 7.31
CA ASN A 141 0.55 -17.73 7.93
C ASN A 141 -0.97 -17.78 8.21
N ASN A 142 -1.74 -16.91 7.59
CA ASN A 142 -3.21 -16.89 7.67
C ASN A 142 -3.81 -17.64 6.48
N HIS A 143 -4.18 -18.91 6.67
CA HIS A 143 -4.58 -19.78 5.57
C HIS A 143 -6.06 -20.17 5.66
N PHE A 144 -6.74 -20.17 4.51
CA PHE A 144 -8.08 -20.78 4.42
C PHE A 144 -8.02 -22.30 4.55
N TYR A 145 -6.92 -22.91 4.11
CA TYR A 145 -6.72 -24.36 4.10
C TYR A 145 -5.34 -24.69 4.69
N PRO A 146 -5.18 -24.64 6.02
CA PRO A 146 -3.91 -24.96 6.67
C PRO A 146 -3.60 -26.46 6.59
N ALA A 147 -2.34 -26.82 6.84
CA ALA A 147 -1.91 -28.21 6.99
C ALA A 147 -2.61 -28.88 8.19
N SER A 148 -2.58 -30.21 8.24
CA SER A 148 -3.25 -30.94 9.33
C SER A 148 -2.64 -30.59 10.68
N GLY A 149 -3.47 -30.11 11.61
CA GLY A 149 -3.03 -29.67 12.94
C GLY A 149 -2.62 -28.20 13.05
N ASP A 150 -2.52 -27.48 11.92
CA ASP A 150 -2.23 -26.05 11.91
C ASP A 150 -3.49 -25.19 12.09
N ARG A 151 -3.31 -23.99 12.64
CA ARG A 151 -4.39 -23.00 12.80
C ARG A 151 -4.58 -22.20 11.52
N HIS A 152 -5.83 -21.82 11.25
CA HIS A 152 -6.15 -20.89 10.16
C HIS A 152 -5.53 -19.50 10.33
N THR A 153 -5.39 -19.06 11.59
CA THR A 153 -4.79 -17.76 11.91
C THR A 153 -4.19 -17.80 13.31
N TYR A 154 -3.12 -17.02 13.49
CA TYR A 154 -2.46 -16.80 14.76
C TYR A 154 -2.72 -15.36 15.22
N PHE A 155 -3.87 -15.14 15.86
CA PHE A 155 -4.29 -13.82 16.35
C PHE A 155 -3.23 -13.16 17.26
N GLU A 156 -2.55 -13.95 18.07
CA GLU A 156 -1.47 -13.48 18.94
C GLU A 156 -0.24 -12.94 18.18
N GLN A 157 -0.16 -13.17 16.87
CA GLN A 157 0.93 -12.69 16.00
C GLN A 157 0.55 -11.43 15.20
N GLY A 158 -0.67 -10.92 15.38
CA GLY A 158 -1.05 -9.61 14.86
C GLY A 158 -0.47 -8.46 15.70
N ALA A 159 -0.42 -7.29 15.09
CA ALA A 159 0.08 -6.07 15.71
C ALA A 159 -1.07 -5.17 16.16
N TRP A 160 -1.03 -4.71 17.41
CA TRP A 160 -1.83 -3.59 17.89
C TRP A 160 -1.05 -2.31 17.73
N THR A 161 -1.56 -1.37 16.95
CA THR A 161 -0.92 -0.08 16.69
C THR A 161 -1.80 1.05 17.22
N PHE A 162 -1.25 1.80 18.16
CA PHE A 162 -1.81 3.06 18.63
C PHE A 162 -1.05 4.22 18.02
N ALA A 163 -1.74 5.18 17.41
CA ALA A 163 -1.09 6.33 16.80
C ALA A 163 -1.88 7.62 17.03
N TYR A 164 -1.17 8.74 16.98
CA TYR A 164 -1.72 10.09 17.01
C TYR A 164 -1.35 10.81 15.72
N LYS A 165 -2.34 11.43 15.08
CA LYS A 165 -2.18 12.16 13.82
C LYS A 165 -2.14 13.66 14.05
N PHE A 166 -1.28 14.36 13.32
CA PHE A 166 -1.08 15.80 13.47
C PHE A 166 -0.67 16.44 12.14
N SER A 167 -1.00 17.72 12.01
CA SER A 167 -0.42 18.58 10.96
C SER A 167 0.94 19.10 11.43
N LEU A 168 1.85 19.30 10.49
CA LEU A 168 3.10 19.99 10.81
C LEU A 168 2.81 21.45 11.19
N PRO A 169 3.67 22.09 12.00
CA PRO A 169 3.53 23.52 12.26
C PRO A 169 3.60 24.33 10.96
N ASP A 170 2.79 25.39 10.85
CA ASP A 170 2.73 26.29 9.67
C ASP A 170 4.11 26.78 9.21
N SER A 171 5.04 26.97 10.15
CA SER A 171 6.42 27.40 9.89
C SER A 171 7.21 26.41 9.02
N VAL A 172 6.85 25.12 9.06
CA VAL A 172 7.47 24.04 8.29
C VAL A 172 6.58 23.65 7.11
N GLU A 173 5.28 23.48 7.35
CA GLU A 173 4.32 22.97 6.37
C GLU A 173 4.29 23.82 5.09
N LYS A 174 4.26 25.15 5.22
CA LYS A 174 4.22 26.07 4.06
C LYS A 174 5.41 25.95 3.10
N HIS A 175 6.53 25.39 3.57
CA HIS A 175 7.72 25.17 2.76
C HIS A 175 7.76 23.79 2.11
N LEU A 176 6.91 22.87 2.58
CA LEU A 176 6.80 21.52 2.06
C LEU A 176 5.64 21.38 1.07
N LEU A 177 4.57 22.16 1.25
CA LEU A 177 3.44 22.19 0.32
C LEU A 177 3.82 22.89 -0.99
N ILE A 178 3.63 22.18 -2.10
CA ILE A 178 3.88 22.66 -3.46
C ILE A 178 2.69 23.50 -3.93
N ASN A 179 1.46 23.04 -3.68
CA ASN A 179 0.22 23.74 -4.03
C ASN A 179 -0.64 24.02 -2.79
N LYS A 180 -1.54 25.00 -2.90
CA LYS A 180 -2.47 25.37 -1.81
C LYS A 180 -3.47 24.26 -1.46
N GLU A 181 -3.78 23.39 -2.41
CA GLU A 181 -4.74 22.29 -2.25
C GLU A 181 -4.07 20.99 -1.80
N ASP A 182 -2.74 20.99 -1.67
CA ASP A 182 -2.01 19.83 -1.20
C ASP A 182 -2.22 19.66 0.31
N ALA A 183 -2.16 18.41 0.77
CA ALA A 183 -2.32 18.08 2.18
C ALA A 183 -1.11 17.29 2.66
N LEU A 184 -0.60 17.65 3.84
CA LEU A 184 0.47 16.92 4.51
C LEU A 184 0.03 16.57 5.93
N ILE A 185 -0.20 15.29 6.18
CA ILE A 185 -0.54 14.79 7.50
C ILE A 185 0.62 13.94 7.98
N CYS A 186 0.91 14.00 9.27
CA CYS A 186 1.89 13.15 9.93
C CYS A 186 1.26 12.38 11.09
N GLN A 187 1.94 11.34 11.54
CA GLN A 187 1.57 10.57 12.71
C GLN A 187 2.80 10.05 13.44
N VAL A 188 2.63 9.83 14.75
CA VAL A 188 3.55 9.05 15.58
C VAL A 188 2.76 7.98 16.30
N GLY A 189 3.38 6.83 16.53
CA GLY A 189 2.68 5.72 17.15
C GLY A 189 3.57 4.67 17.76
N TYR A 190 2.93 3.73 18.41
CA TYR A 190 3.51 2.56 19.05
C TYR A 190 2.78 1.31 18.55
N SER A 191 3.54 0.30 18.16
CA SER A 191 3.05 -0.99 17.70
C SER A 191 3.54 -2.10 18.64
N TYR A 192 2.63 -3.01 18.97
CA TYR A 192 2.84 -4.11 19.89
C TYR A 192 2.38 -5.44 19.28
N VAL A 193 3.28 -6.42 19.25
CA VAL A 193 3.03 -7.77 18.75
C VAL A 193 3.19 -8.76 19.92
N PRO A 194 2.10 -9.40 20.40
CA PRO A 194 2.17 -10.28 21.56
C PRO A 194 3.10 -11.47 21.37
N ARG A 195 3.12 -12.10 20.18
CA ARG A 195 3.98 -13.23 19.82
C ARG A 195 4.55 -13.06 18.43
N TYR A 196 5.84 -13.27 18.26
CA TYR A 196 6.52 -13.14 16.96
C TYR A 196 7.55 -14.24 16.77
N TYR A 197 7.84 -14.60 15.53
CA TYR A 197 8.92 -15.53 15.21
C TYR A 197 10.26 -14.80 15.23
N SER A 198 11.21 -15.31 16.01
CA SER A 198 12.59 -14.86 16.06
C SER A 198 13.45 -15.80 15.22
N LEU A 199 14.09 -15.26 14.17
CA LEU A 199 15.04 -16.02 13.36
C LEU A 199 16.27 -16.43 14.18
N ALA A 200 16.76 -15.53 15.05
CA ALA A 200 17.95 -15.77 15.87
C ALA A 200 17.78 -16.95 16.84
N ASP A 201 16.56 -17.15 17.37
CA ASP A 201 16.24 -18.24 18.28
C ASP A 201 15.57 -19.43 17.58
N SER A 202 15.25 -19.30 16.28
CA SER A 202 14.44 -20.26 15.52
C SER A 202 13.14 -20.64 16.25
N GLY A 203 12.43 -19.66 16.80
CA GLY A 203 11.27 -19.93 17.66
C GLY A 203 10.41 -18.72 17.99
N ILE A 204 9.27 -18.97 18.63
CA ILE A 204 8.32 -17.92 19.00
C ILE A 204 8.74 -17.20 20.28
N LYS A 205 8.99 -15.90 20.17
CA LYS A 205 9.21 -14.96 21.27
C LYS A 205 7.95 -14.11 21.52
N ARG A 206 8.03 -13.20 22.48
CA ARG A 206 6.88 -12.43 22.97
C ARG A 206 7.17 -10.94 23.03
N ASN A 207 6.10 -10.15 23.05
CA ASN A 207 6.08 -8.74 23.43
C ASN A 207 6.99 -7.86 22.55
N LYS A 208 6.97 -8.10 21.24
CA LYS A 208 7.73 -7.26 20.31
C LYS A 208 7.11 -5.89 20.22
N SER A 209 7.96 -4.87 20.28
CA SER A 209 7.54 -3.48 20.38
C SER A 209 8.27 -2.62 19.35
N SER A 210 7.56 -1.71 18.69
CA SER A 210 8.17 -0.72 17.80
C SER A 210 7.48 0.63 17.93
N LEU A 211 8.25 1.69 17.73
CA LEU A 211 7.76 3.04 17.54
C LEU A 211 7.74 3.33 16.05
N LEU A 212 6.77 4.15 15.62
CA LEU A 212 6.67 4.60 14.25
C LEU A 212 6.46 6.09 14.17
N ALA A 213 6.96 6.68 13.09
CA ALA A 213 6.61 8.01 12.63
C ALA A 213 6.30 7.91 11.14
N SER A 214 5.23 8.54 10.67
CA SER A 214 4.90 8.51 9.24
C SER A 214 4.29 9.82 8.79
N CYS A 215 4.55 10.22 7.54
CA CYS A 215 3.90 11.34 6.90
C CYS A 215 3.37 10.93 5.52
N GLY A 216 2.20 11.46 5.19
CA GLY A 216 1.49 11.28 3.94
C GLY A 216 1.27 12.63 3.30
N TYR A 217 1.75 12.78 2.09
CA TYR A 217 1.56 13.95 1.24
C TYR A 217 0.57 13.60 0.14
N THR A 218 -0.46 14.42 -0.04
CA THR A 218 -1.38 14.33 -1.17
C THR A 218 -1.19 15.54 -2.06
N LEU A 219 -0.74 15.29 -3.30
CA LEU A 219 -0.51 16.28 -4.35
C LEU A 219 -1.72 16.32 -5.29
N LEU A 220 -2.29 17.51 -5.48
CA LEU A 220 -3.44 17.73 -6.37
C LEU A 220 -4.57 16.73 -6.13
N GLN A 221 -4.84 16.42 -4.86
CA GLN A 221 -5.89 15.52 -4.39
C GLN A 221 -5.85 14.07 -4.85
N HIS A 222 -4.95 13.66 -5.76
CA HIS A 222 -4.98 12.32 -6.35
C HIS A 222 -3.65 11.59 -6.24
N TYR A 223 -2.55 12.32 -6.35
CA TYR A 223 -1.22 11.75 -6.22
C TYR A 223 -0.84 11.72 -4.75
N PHE A 224 -0.16 10.67 -4.33
CA PHE A 224 0.28 10.57 -2.95
C PHE A 224 1.71 10.07 -2.83
N LEU A 225 2.36 10.54 -1.78
CA LEU A 225 3.62 10.02 -1.26
C LEU A 225 3.43 9.72 0.21
N ARG A 226 3.71 8.50 0.64
CA ARG A 226 3.75 8.11 2.05
C ARG A 226 5.15 7.68 2.39
N VAL A 227 5.65 8.13 3.54
CA VAL A 227 6.94 7.70 4.08
C VAL A 227 6.73 7.39 5.56
N SER A 228 7.04 6.16 5.95
CA SER A 228 7.00 5.72 7.34
C SER A 228 8.39 5.33 7.81
N SER A 229 8.65 5.49 9.09
CA SER A 229 9.93 5.27 9.75
C SER A 229 9.67 4.52 11.05
N PHE A 230 10.53 3.57 11.39
CA PHE A 230 10.32 2.64 12.48
C PHE A 230 11.56 2.53 13.36
N TYR A 231 11.33 2.46 14.66
CA TYR A 231 12.37 2.28 15.65
C TYR A 231 11.98 1.13 16.57
N TYR A 232 12.91 0.20 16.78
CA TYR A 232 12.75 -0.95 17.67
C TYR A 232 13.56 -0.66 18.93
N PRO A 233 12.91 -0.34 20.08
CA PRO A 233 13.62 -0.04 21.32
C PRO A 233 14.56 -1.16 21.76
N ASP A 234 14.16 -2.39 21.53
CA ASP A 234 15.02 -3.57 21.63
C ASP A 234 15.41 -4.02 20.21
N SER A 235 16.66 -3.74 19.84
CA SER A 235 17.18 -4.06 18.51
C SER A 235 17.25 -5.57 18.24
N GLN A 236 17.26 -6.42 19.27
CA GLN A 236 17.26 -7.88 19.11
C GLN A 236 15.89 -8.39 18.63
N GLN A 237 14.83 -7.60 18.77
CA GLN A 237 13.48 -7.96 18.30
C GLN A 237 13.33 -7.72 16.80
N GLN A 238 14.17 -6.89 16.21
CA GLN A 238 14.11 -6.57 14.79
C GLN A 238 14.60 -7.75 13.93
N GLN A 239 13.71 -8.27 13.10
CA GLN A 239 13.92 -9.36 12.17
C GLN A 239 14.43 -8.84 10.82
N PRO A 240 15.04 -9.70 9.98
CA PRO A 240 15.51 -9.28 8.65
C PRO A 240 14.41 -8.71 7.73
N TRP A 241 13.15 -9.14 7.91
CA TRP A 241 12.01 -8.62 7.15
C TRP A 241 11.33 -7.41 7.79
N ASP A 242 11.64 -7.10 9.05
CA ASP A 242 11.19 -5.85 9.65
C ASP A 242 11.94 -4.71 8.98
N TYR A 243 11.25 -3.62 8.67
CA TYR A 243 11.84 -2.45 8.01
C TYR A 243 12.18 -1.35 9.02
N ASP A 244 13.21 -0.58 8.71
CA ASP A 244 13.50 0.71 9.34
C ASP A 244 12.63 1.82 8.74
N TYR A 245 12.23 1.71 7.47
CA TYR A 245 11.34 2.67 6.83
C TYR A 245 10.57 2.06 5.66
N THR A 246 9.42 2.63 5.33
CA THR A 246 8.63 2.22 4.16
C THR A 246 8.29 3.45 3.36
N TYR A 247 8.04 3.26 2.07
CA TYR A 247 7.56 4.34 1.24
C TYR A 247 6.61 3.82 0.17
N SER A 248 5.62 4.65 -0.12
CA SER A 248 4.61 4.37 -1.13
C SER A 248 4.40 5.61 -1.96
N ILE A 249 4.25 5.44 -3.27
CA ILE A 249 3.92 6.53 -4.19
C ILE A 249 2.86 6.06 -5.16
N GLY A 250 1.88 6.90 -5.45
CA GLY A 250 0.84 6.50 -6.38
C GLY A 250 -0.17 7.56 -6.71
N TYR A 251 -1.21 7.10 -7.38
CA TYR A 251 -2.36 7.85 -7.84
C TYR A 251 -3.63 7.10 -7.46
N VAL A 252 -4.63 7.81 -6.97
CA VAL A 252 -5.97 7.30 -6.70
C VAL A 252 -6.95 8.23 -7.39
N SER A 253 -7.82 7.69 -8.26
CA SER A 253 -8.84 8.52 -8.91
C SER A 253 -9.93 8.95 -7.93
N SER A 254 -10.46 8.01 -7.15
CA SER A 254 -11.36 8.25 -6.01
C SER A 254 -11.54 6.95 -5.20
N TYR A 255 -12.43 6.95 -4.21
CA TYR A 255 -12.86 5.75 -3.48
C TYR A 255 -14.28 5.28 -3.85
N LEU A 256 -14.88 5.85 -4.89
CA LEU A 256 -16.21 5.48 -5.36
C LEU A 256 -16.17 4.22 -6.25
N PRO A 257 -17.29 3.50 -6.41
CA PRO A 257 -17.41 2.41 -7.38
C PRO A 257 -16.90 2.83 -8.77
N GLY A 258 -16.10 1.97 -9.40
CA GLY A 258 -15.50 2.26 -10.71
C GLY A 258 -14.16 2.99 -10.64
N ALA A 259 -13.73 3.46 -9.47
CA ALA A 259 -12.45 4.14 -9.32
C ALA A 259 -11.25 3.20 -9.52
N VAL A 260 -10.15 3.78 -10.00
CA VAL A 260 -8.89 3.08 -10.23
C VAL A 260 -7.79 3.73 -9.41
N SER A 261 -6.88 2.92 -8.87
CA SER A 261 -5.64 3.42 -8.30
C SER A 261 -4.45 2.63 -8.81
N VAL A 262 -3.31 3.31 -8.94
CA VAL A 262 -2.02 2.73 -9.29
C VAL A 262 -1.01 3.24 -8.29
N HIS A 263 -0.33 2.33 -7.60
CA HIS A 263 0.68 2.72 -6.64
C HIS A 263 1.80 1.70 -6.54
N TYR A 264 2.97 2.21 -6.22
CA TYR A 264 4.15 1.45 -5.86
C TYR A 264 4.31 1.48 -4.35
N ASP A 265 4.62 0.34 -3.77
CA ASP A 265 4.95 0.20 -2.35
C ASP A 265 6.31 -0.47 -2.16
N ASN A 266 7.05 -0.05 -1.14
CA ASN A 266 8.23 -0.77 -0.68
C ASN A 266 8.16 -1.06 0.82
N TYR A 267 7.94 -2.34 1.12
CA TYR A 267 7.92 -2.91 2.48
C TYR A 267 9.08 -3.89 2.71
N THR A 268 10.18 -3.82 1.93
CA THR A 268 11.16 -4.93 1.81
C THR A 268 12.27 -4.97 2.86
N GLY A 269 11.93 -4.86 4.15
CA GLY A 269 12.91 -4.97 5.23
C GLY A 269 14.07 -3.99 5.09
N THR A 270 13.77 -2.78 4.61
CA THR A 270 14.75 -1.71 4.36
C THR A 270 15.51 -1.35 5.64
N ARG A 271 16.71 -0.82 5.47
CA ARG A 271 17.62 -0.42 6.55
C ARG A 271 18.07 1.00 6.32
N TYR A 272 18.20 1.80 7.38
CA TYR A 272 18.70 3.16 7.25
C TYR A 272 20.10 3.19 6.63
N PRO A 273 20.46 4.26 5.87
CA PRO A 273 21.74 4.35 5.17
C PRO A 273 22.97 4.25 6.08
N TRP A 274 22.84 4.58 7.37
CA TRP A 274 23.94 4.53 8.35
C TRP A 274 24.08 3.17 9.06
N ARG A 275 23.27 2.17 8.71
CA ARG A 275 23.42 0.80 9.22
C ARG A 275 24.29 -0.05 8.30
N SER A 276 25.02 -1.00 8.89
CA SER A 276 25.98 -1.87 8.18
C SER A 276 25.33 -2.82 7.19
N ASP A 277 24.04 -3.08 7.32
CA ASP A 277 23.22 -3.97 6.49
C ASP A 277 22.25 -3.20 5.57
N ALA A 278 22.58 -1.94 5.24
CA ALA A 278 21.79 -1.10 4.34
C ALA A 278 21.48 -1.82 3.00
N ASN A 279 20.23 -2.24 2.85
CA ASN A 279 19.76 -3.09 1.74
C ASN A 279 18.58 -2.48 0.97
N ALA A 280 18.36 -1.17 1.13
CA ALA A 280 17.29 -0.44 0.47
C ALA A 280 17.32 -0.64 -1.04
N ASN A 281 16.28 -1.25 -1.60
CA ASN A 281 16.24 -1.59 -3.02
C ASN A 281 14.87 -1.31 -3.62
N PHE A 282 14.82 -0.30 -4.51
CA PHE A 282 13.62 0.03 -5.27
C PHE A 282 13.10 -1.16 -6.10
N ARG A 283 14.01 -1.98 -6.65
CA ARG A 283 13.67 -3.14 -7.48
C ARG A 283 12.98 -4.26 -6.71
N ARG A 284 12.91 -4.18 -5.39
CA ARG A 284 12.23 -5.17 -4.55
C ARG A 284 10.81 -4.76 -4.15
N GLY A 285 10.39 -3.55 -4.46
CA GLY A 285 9.02 -3.13 -4.19
C GLY A 285 8.00 -3.74 -5.14
N THR A 286 6.77 -3.32 -4.96
CA THR A 286 5.59 -3.95 -5.54
C THR A 286 4.72 -2.90 -6.23
N ILE A 287 4.23 -3.22 -7.43
CA ILE A 287 3.25 -2.39 -8.14
C ILE A 287 1.86 -2.96 -7.90
N ASN A 288 0.92 -2.06 -7.58
CA ASN A 288 -0.49 -2.34 -7.37
C ASN A 288 -1.33 -1.58 -8.41
N LEU A 289 -2.24 -2.29 -9.05
CA LEU A 289 -3.32 -1.73 -9.86
C LEU A 289 -4.64 -2.17 -9.25
N SER A 290 -5.40 -1.24 -8.69
CA SER A 290 -6.65 -1.54 -8.00
C SER A 290 -7.85 -0.94 -8.70
N TRP A 291 -8.96 -1.69 -8.69
CA TRP A 291 -10.27 -1.26 -9.13
C TRP A 291 -11.25 -1.39 -7.97
N THR A 292 -11.85 -0.28 -7.55
CA THR A 292 -12.96 -0.26 -6.58
C THR A 292 -14.21 -0.84 -7.24
N LEU A 293 -14.68 -1.96 -6.69
CA LEU A 293 -15.81 -2.69 -7.23
C LEU A 293 -17.13 -2.02 -6.82
N PRO A 294 -18.20 -2.21 -7.61
CA PRO A 294 -19.55 -1.89 -7.17
C PRO A 294 -19.91 -2.68 -5.90
N PHE A 295 -20.63 -2.02 -4.99
CA PHE A 295 -21.13 -2.58 -3.73
C PHE A 295 -22.64 -2.38 -3.61
#